data_AF-A0AAU7VQG5-F1
#
_entry.id   AF-A0AAU7VQG5-F1
#
_cell.length_a   1.000
_cell.length_b   1.000
_cell.length_c   1.000
_cell.angle_alpha   90.00
_cell.angle_beta   90.00
_cell.angle_gamma   90.00
#
_symmetry.space_group_name_H-M   'P 1'
#
loop_
_entity.id
_entity.type
_entity.pdbx_description
1 polymer ?
#
loop_
_entity_poly.entity_id
_entity_poly.type
_entity_poly.pdbx_seq_one_letter_code
_entity_poly.pdbx_strand_id
1 'polypeptide(L)' 'MSMTNEINTLKKELEKLRADRYKAEAKMDSLKHQKEDLVSEIKKMGVDPEDLDKEIIKLEKEINDLIEEVKEMIPNELLK' A
#
# COMPACT_ATOMS: atom_id res chain seq x y z
N MET A 1 5.77 -55.65 -7.37
CA MET A 1 5.45 -54.45 -8.18
C MET A 1 5.03 -53.28 -7.26
N SER A 2 5.93 -52.68 -6.46
CA SER A 2 5.54 -51.52 -5.63
C SER A 2 6.46 -50.30 -5.78
N MET A 3 7.78 -50.48 -5.86
CA MET A 3 8.72 -49.35 -5.97
C MET A 3 8.56 -48.50 -7.23
N THR A 4 8.25 -49.11 -8.38
CA THR A 4 8.06 -48.37 -9.65
C THR A 4 6.82 -47.46 -9.60
N ASN A 5 5.77 -47.88 -8.90
CA ASN A 5 4.56 -47.08 -8.76
C ASN A 5 4.77 -45.91 -7.80
N GLU A 6 5.49 -46.13 -6.70
CA GLU A 6 5.88 -45.06 -5.76
C GLU A 6 6.76 -43.99 -6.43
N ILE A 7 7.76 -44.41 -7.21
CA ILE A 7 8.62 -43.48 -7.96
C ILE A 7 7.80 -42.66 -8.98
N ASN A 8 6.83 -43.28 -9.65
CA ASN A 8 5.97 -42.58 -10.60
C ASN A 8 5.02 -41.59 -9.92
N THR A 9 4.50 -41.92 -8.74
CA THR A 9 3.66 -41.00 -7.94
C THR A 9 4.48 -39.80 -7.46
N LEU A 10 5.66 -40.04 -6.88
CA LEU A 10 6.57 -38.99 -6.44
C LEU A 10 6.97 -38.07 -7.59
N LYS A 11 7.24 -38.64 -8.77
CA LYS A 11 7.58 -37.85 -9.97
C LYS A 11 6.42 -36.95 -10.41
N LYS A 12 5.17 -37.44 -10.36
CA LYS A 12 3.98 -36.64 -10.66
C LYS A 12 3.75 -35.52 -9.65
N GLU A 13 3.92 -35.81 -8.36
CA GLU A 13 3.82 -34.80 -7.31
C GLU A 13 4.88 -33.72 -7.45
N LEU A 14 6.10 -34.10 -7.80
CA LEU A 14 7.20 -33.16 -8.00
C LEU A 14 6.99 -32.25 -9.21
N GLU A 15 6.43 -32.79 -10.30
CA GLU A 15 6.02 -31.99 -11.46
C GLU A 15 4.88 -31.02 -11.12
N LYS A 16 3.90 -31.46 -10.33
CA LYS A 16 2.82 -30.59 -9.83
C LYS A 16 3.36 -29.46 -8.96
N LEU A 17 4.24 -29.77 -8.01
CA LEU A 17 4.89 -28.78 -7.15
C LEU A 17 5.72 -27.77 -7.94
N ARG A 18 6.40 -28.21 -9.01
CA ARG A 18 7.11 -27.29 -9.92
C ARG A 18 6.14 -26.36 -10.62
N ALA A 19 5.05 -26.89 -11.18
CA ALA A 19 4.04 -26.08 -11.85
C ALA A 19 3.39 -25.05 -10.89
N ASP A 20 3.09 -25.47 -9.66
CA ASP A 20 2.54 -24.59 -8.62
C ASP A 20 3.54 -23.50 -8.22
N ARG A 21 4.84 -23.83 -8.13
CA ARG A 21 5.91 -22.85 -7.86
C ARG A 21 6.02 -21.81 -8.98
N TYR A 22 6.07 -22.24 -10.24
CA TYR A 22 6.11 -21.31 -11.38
C TYR A 22 4.90 -20.39 -11.41
N LYS A 23 3.70 -20.91 -11.09
CA LYS A 23 2.48 -20.10 -11.02
C LYS A 23 2.54 -19.08 -9.88
N ALA A 24 3.08 -19.46 -8.73
CA ALA A 24 3.26 -18.57 -7.59
C ALA A 24 4.30 -17.47 -7.88
N GLU A 25 5.42 -17.82 -8.51
CA GLU A 25 6.46 -16.88 -8.96
C GLU A 25 5.86 -15.85 -9.94
N ALA A 26 5.16 -16.31 -10.98
CA ALA A 26 4.50 -15.42 -11.95
C ALA A 26 3.46 -14.49 -11.31
N LYS A 27 2.70 -15.00 -10.32
CA LYS A 27 1.72 -14.19 -9.57
C LYS A 27 2.41 -13.15 -8.70
N MET A 28 3.53 -13.50 -8.08
CA MET A 28 4.31 -12.59 -7.25
C MET A 28 4.91 -11.45 -8.08
N ASP A 29 5.47 -11.76 -9.26
CA ASP A 29 6.01 -10.74 -10.17
C ASP A 29 4.90 -9.80 -10.66
N SER A 30 3.73 -10.34 -11.01
CA SER A 30 2.57 -9.52 -11.39
C SER A 30 2.11 -8.59 -10.27
N LEU A 31 2.03 -9.09 -9.02
CA LEU A 31 1.66 -8.28 -7.86
C LEU A 31 2.71 -7.20 -7.56
N LYS A 32 3.98 -7.50 -7.78
CA LYS A 32 5.07 -6.52 -7.60
C LYS A 32 4.96 -5.38 -8.60
N HIS A 33 4.71 -5.68 -9.88
CA HIS A 33 4.48 -4.66 -10.89
C HIS A 33 3.22 -3.84 -10.59
N GLN A 34 2.11 -4.46 -10.21
CA GLN A 34 0.90 -3.72 -9.80
C GLN A 34 1.18 -2.77 -8.63
N LYS A 35 1.99 -3.19 -7.65
CA LYS A 35 2.39 -2.32 -6.54
C LYS A 35 3.24 -1.14 -7.03
N GLU A 36 4.22 -1.39 -7.90
CA GLU A 36 5.09 -0.34 -8.46
C GLU A 36 4.28 0.68 -9.29
N ASP A 37 3.33 0.20 -10.09
CA ASP A 37 2.42 1.05 -10.88
C ASP A 37 1.54 1.90 -9.96
N LEU A 38 0.92 1.30 -8.94
CA LEU A 38 0.11 2.03 -7.95
C LEU A 38 0.94 3.09 -7.22
N VAL A 39 2.16 2.76 -6.78
CA VAL A 39 3.05 3.73 -6.14
C VAL A 39 3.42 4.86 -7.12
N SER A 40 3.68 4.54 -8.39
CA SER A 40 3.96 5.55 -9.40
C SER A 40 2.75 6.44 -9.68
N GLU A 41 1.54 5.89 -9.72
CA GLU A 41 0.30 6.67 -9.90
C GLU A 41 0.06 7.59 -8.71
N ILE A 42 0.22 7.10 -7.48
CA ILE A 42 0.05 7.90 -6.27
C ILE A 42 1.07 9.06 -6.25
N LYS A 43 2.34 8.80 -6.57
CA LYS A 43 3.35 9.86 -6.72
C LYS A 43 3.03 10.85 -7.84
N LYS A 44 2.49 10.38 -8.98
CA LYS A 44 2.05 11.26 -10.09
C LYS A 44 0.86 12.15 -9.70
N MET A 45 0.00 11.69 -8.78
CA MET A 45 -1.08 12.49 -8.22
C MET A 45 -0.58 13.54 -7.21
N GLY A 46 0.73 13.64 -6.98
CA GLY A 46 1.35 14.66 -6.12
C GLY A 46 1.27 14.33 -4.64
N VAL A 47 0.93 13.09 -4.28
CA VAL A 47 0.76 12.63 -2.91
C VAL A 47 1.78 11.50 -2.70
N ASP A 48 2.84 11.72 -1.91
CA ASP A 48 3.68 10.60 -1.48
C ASP A 48 2.95 9.90 -0.32
N PRO A 49 2.71 8.58 -0.34
CA PRO A 49 1.97 7.90 0.73
C PRO A 49 2.64 8.05 2.11
N GLU A 50 3.96 8.23 2.13
CA GLU A 50 4.74 8.49 3.36
C GLU A 50 4.65 9.95 3.83
N ASP A 51 4.21 10.87 2.95
CA ASP A 51 4.00 12.28 3.27
C ASP A 51 2.53 12.61 3.53
N LEU A 52 1.57 11.71 3.27
CA LEU A 52 0.15 11.91 3.61
C LEU A 52 -0.04 12.27 5.08
N ASP A 53 0.59 11.52 5.99
CA ASP A 53 0.52 11.80 7.43
C ASP A 53 1.14 13.15 7.78
N LYS A 54 2.23 13.53 7.10
CA LYS A 54 2.88 14.84 7.30
C LYS A 54 2.02 15.98 6.77
N GLU A 55 1.38 15.79 5.61
CA GLU A 55 0.50 16.79 5.01
C GLU A 55 -0.77 16.97 5.87
N ILE A 56 -1.31 15.89 6.46
CA ILE A 56 -2.39 15.96 7.45
C ILE A 56 -1.97 16.79 8.66
N ILE A 57 -0.82 16.49 9.27
CA ILE A 57 -0.31 17.24 10.43
C ILE A 57 -0.11 18.72 10.10
N LYS A 58 0.42 19.02 8.91
CA LYS A 58 0.63 20.38 8.43
C LYS A 58 -0.69 21.14 8.26
N LEU A 59 -1.69 20.51 7.63
CA LEU A 59 -3.02 21.07 7.44
C LEU A 59 -3.76 21.28 8.78
N GLU A 60 -3.66 20.33 9.71
CA GLU A 60 -4.23 20.48 11.06
C GLU A 60 -3.62 21.66 11.81
N LYS A 61 -2.30 21.85 11.69
CA LYS A 61 -1.63 23.02 12.27
C LYS A 61 -2.14 24.32 11.66
N GLU A 62 -2.22 24.37 10.33
CA GLU A 62 -2.69 25.54 9.58
C GLU A 62 -4.13 25.92 9.93
N ILE A 63 -5.01 24.92 10.13
CA ILE A 63 -6.37 25.14 10.62
C ILE A 63 -6.37 25.75 12.03
N ASN A 64 -5.55 25.24 12.94
CA ASN A 64 -5.47 25.79 14.30
C ASN A 64 -4.94 27.22 14.31
N ASP A 65 -3.90 27.50 13.52
CA ASP A 65 -3.31 28.84 13.38
C ASP A 65 -4.37 29.83 12.84
N LEU A 66 -5.14 29.44 11.82
CA LEU A 66 -6.25 30.25 11.28
C LEU A 66 -7.38 30.45 12.30
N ILE A 67 -7.69 29.46 13.12
CA ILE A 67 -8.72 29.58 14.17
C ILE A 67 -8.27 30.58 15.23
N GLU A 68 -6.99 30.55 15.64
CA GLU A 68 -6.44 31.52 16.59
C GLU A 68 -6.40 32.92 15.97
N GLU A 69 -5.99 33.06 14.72
CA GLU A 69 -6.01 34.34 14.00
C GLU A 69 -7.43 34.92 13.94
N VAL A 70 -8.43 34.08 13.64
CA VAL A 70 -9.85 34.48 13.68
C VAL A 70 -10.29 34.90 15.09
N LYS A 71 -9.87 34.20 16.15
CA LYS A 71 -10.19 34.57 17.53
C LYS A 71 -9.55 35.90 17.94
N GLU A 72 -8.31 36.15 17.52
CA GLU A 72 -7.60 37.41 17.77
C GLU A 72 -8.22 38.58 16.98
N MET A 73 -8.75 38.29 15.79
CA MET A 73 -9.44 39.26 14.94
C MET A 73 -10.89 39.54 15.36
N ILE A 74 -11.49 38.70 16.20
CA ILE A 74 -12.81 38.97 16.80
C ILE A 74 -12.59 39.89 18.03
N PRO A 75 -13.00 41.18 17.97
CA PRO A 75 -12.91 42.05 19.13
C PRO A 75 -13.79 41.48 20.25
N ASN A 76 -13.31 41.53 21.49
CA ASN A 76 -14.04 41.15 22.72
C ASN A 76 -15.42 41.83 22.92
N GLU A 77 -15.86 42.67 21.99
CA GLU A 77 -17.14 43.40 22.03
C GLU A 77 -18.36 42.61 21.51
N LEU A 78 -18.17 41.42 20.91
CA LEU A 78 -19.29 40.55 20.48
C LEU A 78 -19.61 39.40 21.46
N LEU A 79 -18.90 39.30 22.58
CA LEU A 79 -19.13 38.30 23.65
C LEU A 79 -19.93 38.90 24.83
N LYS A 80 -21.06 39.54 24.54
CA LYS A 80 -22.07 39.92 25.55
C LYS A 80 -23.35 39.11 25.38
#